data_AF-C0LZJ5-F1
#
_entry.id   AF-C0LZJ5-F1
#
_cell.length_a   1.000
_cell.length_b   1.000
_cell.length_c   1.000
_cell.angle_alpha   90.00
_cell.angle_beta   90.00
_cell.angle_gamma   90.00
#
_symmetry.space_group_name_H-M   'P 1'
#
loop_
_entity.id
_entity.type
_entity.pdbx_description
1 polymer ?
#
loop_
_entity_poly.entity_id
_entity_poly.type
_entity_poly.pdbx_seq_one_letter_code
_entity_poly.pdbx_strand_id
1 'polypeptide(L)'
;IVSPPVCGNELLENGEECDCGSPANCRNPCCDAASCRLHSWVECESGECCDQCRFVTAGTECRATRSECDLAGQCTGQSADCPIDRFHRNGQPCLQNYGYCYNGKCPIMHHQCYYLFGANATVAQDACFEENKNGIGDFYCRKQSDRLIPCAPEDVKCGRLFCEILPNTRCKHAPGDNGMVDPGTKCEDKKVCFNRKCVDVNTVY
;
A
#
# COMPACT_ATOMS: atom_id res chain seq x y z
N ILE A 1 27.93 35.89 -4.71
CA ILE A 1 29.30 35.53 -4.28
C ILE A 1 29.23 34.06 -3.94
N VAL A 2 29.93 33.20 -4.67
CA VAL A 2 30.05 31.78 -4.33
C VAL A 2 31.29 31.70 -3.43
N SER A 3 31.13 31.28 -2.18
CA SER A 3 32.27 31.10 -1.27
C SER A 3 33.11 29.90 -1.72
N PRO A 4 34.44 29.91 -1.49
CA PRO A 4 35.24 28.70 -1.58
C PRO A 4 34.75 27.65 -0.57
N PRO A 5 34.77 26.35 -0.90
CA PRO A 5 34.45 25.27 0.03
C PRO A 5 35.34 25.29 1.27
N VAL A 6 34.78 24.97 2.44
CA VAL A 6 35.49 24.93 3.72
C VAL A 6 35.20 23.63 4.45
N CYS A 7 36.11 22.66 4.30
CA CYS A 7 36.02 21.40 5.01
C CYS A 7 35.98 21.57 6.54
N GLY A 8 34.97 20.97 7.15
CA GLY A 8 34.69 20.98 8.58
C GLY A 8 33.71 22.07 9.01
N ASN A 9 32.98 22.68 8.08
CA ASN A 9 31.94 23.68 8.36
C ASN A 9 30.52 23.08 8.46
N GLU A 10 30.41 21.75 8.39
CA GLU A 10 29.16 20.98 8.44
C GLU A 10 28.20 21.23 7.24
N LEU A 11 28.71 21.80 6.16
CA LEU A 11 27.98 22.00 4.91
C LEU A 11 28.66 21.22 3.79
N LEU A 12 27.92 20.32 3.14
CA LEU A 12 28.44 19.61 1.98
C LEU A 12 28.60 20.57 0.79
N GLU A 13 29.84 20.96 0.50
CA GLU A 13 30.17 21.91 -0.56
C GLU A 13 30.78 21.21 -1.79
N ASN A 14 30.86 21.96 -2.89
CA ASN A 14 31.28 21.39 -4.17
C ASN A 14 32.76 20.97 -4.13
N GLY A 15 33.04 19.68 -4.27
CA GLY A 15 34.39 19.10 -4.18
C GLY A 15 34.65 18.26 -2.93
N GLU A 16 33.71 18.28 -1.98
CA GLU A 16 33.71 17.41 -0.81
C GLU A 16 32.79 16.21 -1.07
N GLU A 17 33.10 15.06 -0.47
CA GLU A 17 32.21 13.88 -0.51
C GLU A 17 31.34 13.80 0.75
N CYS A 18 31.81 14.38 1.86
CA CYS A 18 31.10 14.47 3.13
C CYS A 18 31.67 15.62 3.97
N ASP A 19 30.87 16.22 4.84
CA ASP A 19 31.35 17.15 5.88
C ASP A 19 30.57 16.86 7.18
N CYS A 20 31.30 16.53 8.25
CA CYS A 20 30.75 16.24 9.57
C CYS A 20 31.34 17.14 10.66
N GLY A 21 31.86 18.31 10.26
CA GLY A 21 32.53 19.24 11.14
C GLY A 21 34.00 18.87 11.38
N SER A 22 34.63 19.53 12.36
CA SER A 22 36.03 19.27 12.69
C SER A 22 36.28 17.83 13.17
N PRO A 23 37.53 17.30 13.05
CA PRO A 23 37.89 15.97 13.55
C PRO A 23 37.59 15.72 15.04
N ALA A 24 37.51 16.77 15.86
CA ALA A 24 37.18 16.65 17.27
C ALA A 24 35.68 16.40 17.54
N ASN A 25 34.81 16.83 16.62
CA ASN A 25 33.35 16.81 16.81
C ASN A 25 32.62 15.86 15.85
N CYS A 26 33.28 15.40 14.78
CA CYS A 26 32.66 14.52 13.81
C CYS A 26 32.19 13.19 14.44
N ARG A 27 30.91 12.89 14.25
CA ARG A 27 30.27 11.64 14.69
C ARG A 27 29.88 10.73 13.54
N ASN A 28 30.10 11.15 12.30
CA ASN A 28 29.80 10.34 11.13
C ASN A 28 30.97 9.37 10.88
N PRO A 29 30.83 8.05 11.14
CA PRO A 29 31.93 7.10 10.97
C PRO A 29 32.30 6.88 9.50
N CYS A 30 31.50 7.38 8.55
CA CYS A 30 31.74 7.24 7.12
C CYS A 30 32.73 8.29 6.60
N CYS A 31 32.88 9.40 7.33
CA CYS A 31 33.54 10.59 6.85
C CYS A 31 34.88 10.81 7.54
N ASP A 32 35.94 10.97 6.75
CA ASP A 32 37.19 11.51 7.23
C ASP A 32 37.06 13.04 7.34
N ALA A 33 36.76 13.51 8.55
CA ALA A 33 36.60 14.92 8.88
C ALA A 33 37.84 15.79 8.56
N ALA A 34 39.04 15.21 8.43
CA ALA A 34 40.23 15.98 8.10
C ALA A 34 40.35 16.26 6.59
N SER A 35 39.74 15.42 5.76
CA SER A 35 39.82 15.51 4.29
C SER A 35 38.48 15.79 3.61
N CYS A 36 37.37 15.73 4.35
CA CYS A 36 36.00 15.81 3.84
C CYS A 36 35.73 14.81 2.70
N ARG A 37 36.29 13.61 2.90
CA ARG A 37 36.14 12.46 2.00
C ARG A 37 35.56 11.27 2.72
N LEU A 38 34.83 10.45 1.98
CA LEU A 38 34.37 9.17 2.51
C LEU A 38 35.56 8.22 2.65
N HIS A 39 35.52 7.37 3.66
CA HIS A 39 36.49 6.30 3.74
C HIS A 39 36.31 5.31 2.58
N SER A 40 37.42 4.72 2.11
CA SER A 40 37.41 3.81 0.96
C SER A 40 36.60 2.52 1.14
N TRP A 41 36.19 2.21 2.37
CA TRP A 41 35.37 1.04 2.71
C TRP A 41 33.88 1.37 2.82
N VAL A 42 33.48 2.63 2.65
CA VAL A 42 32.06 3.03 2.65
C VAL A 42 31.36 2.38 1.46
N GLU A 43 30.31 1.63 1.74
CA GLU A 43 29.46 0.97 0.74
C GLU A 43 28.15 1.73 0.54
N CYS A 44 27.70 2.46 1.57
CA CYS A 44 26.49 3.26 1.55
C CYS A 44 26.57 4.43 2.54
N GLU A 45 25.74 5.44 2.32
CA GLU A 45 25.63 6.60 3.23
C GLU A 45 24.23 6.71 3.86
N SER A 46 23.20 6.26 3.13
CA SER A 46 21.81 6.33 3.55
C SER A 46 21.01 5.18 2.94
N GLY A 47 19.84 4.89 3.53
CA GLY A 47 18.95 3.80 3.12
C GLY A 47 18.58 2.89 4.30
N GLU A 48 17.43 2.23 4.22
CA GLU A 48 16.92 1.34 5.28
C GLU A 48 17.82 0.11 5.51
N CYS A 49 18.62 -0.26 4.51
CA CYS A 49 19.62 -1.32 4.55
C CYS A 49 21.06 -0.78 4.61
N CYS A 50 21.25 0.44 5.10
CA CYS A 50 22.57 0.99 5.40
C CYS A 50 22.73 1.13 6.91
N ASP A 51 23.74 0.47 7.47
CA ASP A 51 24.12 0.64 8.87
C ASP A 51 25.63 0.84 8.97
N GLN A 52 26.04 1.89 9.68
CA GLN A 52 27.45 2.24 9.85
C GLN A 52 28.25 2.20 8.53
N CYS A 53 27.67 2.82 7.49
CA CYS A 53 28.26 2.96 6.15
C CYS A 53 28.48 1.65 5.39
N ARG A 54 27.88 0.55 5.85
CA ARG A 54 27.96 -0.77 5.23
C ARG A 54 26.57 -1.28 4.90
N PHE A 55 26.50 -2.14 3.89
CA PHE A 55 25.26 -2.82 3.61
C PHE A 55 24.89 -3.74 4.77
N VAL A 56 23.66 -3.61 5.23
CA VAL A 56 23.07 -4.53 6.20
C VAL A 56 23.05 -5.93 5.59
N THR A 57 23.37 -6.94 6.39
CA THR A 57 23.45 -8.35 5.97
C THR A 57 22.20 -8.82 5.24
N ALA A 58 22.40 -9.67 4.22
CA ALA A 58 21.30 -10.25 3.45
C ALA A 58 20.29 -10.98 4.35
N GLY A 59 19.00 -10.77 4.10
CA GLY A 59 17.91 -11.39 4.85
C GLY A 59 17.45 -10.60 6.08
N THR A 60 18.16 -9.54 6.50
CA THR A 60 17.69 -8.66 7.57
C THR A 60 16.43 -7.92 7.14
N GLU A 61 15.41 -7.92 7.98
CA GLU A 61 14.17 -7.20 7.71
C GLU A 61 14.41 -5.69 7.70
N CYS A 62 14.10 -5.05 6.57
CA CYS A 62 14.11 -3.59 6.42
C CYS A 62 12.69 -3.00 6.38
N ARG A 63 11.67 -3.84 6.16
CA ARG A 63 10.28 -3.43 6.16
C ARG A 63 9.38 -4.54 6.70
N ALA A 64 8.64 -4.22 7.75
CA ALA A 64 7.65 -5.10 8.34
C ALA A 64 6.45 -5.35 7.39
N THR A 65 5.84 -6.53 7.56
CA THR A 65 4.59 -6.90 6.86
C THR A 65 3.42 -6.03 7.32
N ARG A 66 2.65 -5.49 6.37
CA ARG A 66 1.44 -4.68 6.65
C ARG A 66 0.17 -5.51 6.77
N SER A 67 0.16 -6.71 6.22
CA SER A 67 -0.95 -7.67 6.30
C SER A 67 -0.44 -9.09 6.06
N GLU A 68 -1.27 -10.11 6.27
CA GLU A 68 -0.93 -11.50 5.91
C GLU A 68 -0.74 -11.72 4.39
N CYS A 69 -1.13 -10.73 3.57
CA CYS A 69 -0.93 -10.75 2.13
C CYS A 69 0.35 -10.02 1.68
N ASP A 70 1.07 -9.42 2.62
CA ASP A 70 2.29 -8.65 2.37
C ASP A 70 3.52 -9.45 2.86
N LEU A 71 4.59 -9.46 2.07
CA LEU A 71 5.84 -10.13 2.43
C LEU A 71 6.81 -9.09 3.01
N ALA A 72 7.52 -9.45 4.09
CA ALA A 72 8.51 -8.56 4.67
C ALA A 72 9.59 -8.18 3.65
N GLY A 73 9.99 -6.91 3.64
CA GLY A 73 11.13 -6.45 2.88
C GLY A 73 12.42 -6.89 3.57
N GLN A 74 13.36 -7.46 2.81
CA GLN A 74 14.62 -7.96 3.34
C GLN A 74 15.80 -7.36 2.58
N CYS A 75 16.82 -6.91 3.31
CA CYS A 75 18.06 -6.42 2.73
C CYS A 75 18.73 -7.49 1.88
N THR A 76 19.36 -7.06 0.79
CA THR A 76 20.06 -7.96 -0.14
C THR A 76 21.51 -8.24 0.28
N GLY A 77 22.06 -7.44 1.20
CA GLY A 77 23.49 -7.43 1.51
C GLY A 77 24.36 -6.76 0.43
N GLN A 78 23.75 -6.17 -0.59
CA GLN A 78 24.44 -5.58 -1.75
C GLN A 78 23.86 -4.22 -2.15
N SER A 79 22.90 -3.71 -1.39
CA SER A 79 22.19 -2.46 -1.63
C SER A 79 21.80 -1.84 -0.30
N ALA A 80 21.80 -0.51 -0.26
CA ALA A 80 21.33 0.27 0.88
C ALA A 80 19.80 0.45 0.87
N ASP A 81 19.18 0.29 -0.28
CA ASP A 81 17.73 0.38 -0.42
C ASP A 81 17.07 -0.93 0.01
N CYS A 82 15.98 -0.82 0.78
CA CYS A 82 15.09 -1.96 0.98
C CYS A 82 14.42 -2.32 -0.36
N PRO A 83 14.43 -3.59 -0.78
CA PRO A 83 13.81 -3.99 -2.04
C PRO A 83 12.33 -3.59 -2.12
N ILE A 84 11.87 -3.38 -3.37
CA ILE A 84 10.47 -3.05 -3.69
C ILE A 84 9.51 -4.03 -3.01
N ASP A 85 8.37 -3.51 -2.55
CA ASP A 85 7.29 -4.27 -1.94
C ASP A 85 6.97 -5.57 -2.72
N ARG A 86 7.08 -6.70 -2.02
CA ARG A 86 6.67 -8.02 -2.52
C ARG A 86 5.43 -8.46 -1.77
N PHE A 87 4.52 -9.14 -2.46
CA PHE A 87 3.25 -9.59 -1.90
C PHE A 87 3.05 -11.08 -2.10
N HIS A 88 2.20 -11.67 -1.27
CA HIS A 88 1.62 -12.96 -1.58
C HIS A 88 0.84 -12.89 -2.91
N ARG A 89 0.71 -14.04 -3.58
CA ARG A 89 0.04 -14.10 -4.88
C ARG A 89 -1.41 -13.62 -4.74
N ASN A 90 -1.86 -12.81 -5.70
CA ASN A 90 -3.26 -12.43 -5.78
C ASN A 90 -4.14 -13.69 -5.84
N GLY A 91 -5.25 -13.69 -5.12
CA GLY A 91 -6.15 -14.83 -5.00
C GLY A 91 -5.85 -15.81 -3.86
N GLN A 92 -4.74 -15.66 -3.14
CA GLN A 92 -4.49 -16.45 -1.93
C GLN A 92 -5.55 -16.13 -0.85
N PRO A 93 -6.21 -17.13 -0.22
CA PRO A 93 -7.17 -16.86 0.86
C PRO A 93 -6.52 -16.10 2.03
N CYS A 94 -7.26 -15.15 2.60
CA CYS A 94 -6.82 -14.33 3.72
C CYS A 94 -7.98 -14.05 4.69
N LEU A 95 -7.64 -13.57 5.89
CA LEU A 95 -8.52 -13.29 7.02
C LEU A 95 -9.44 -14.47 7.28
N GLN A 96 -8.88 -15.67 7.50
CA GLN A 96 -9.68 -16.90 7.72
C GLN A 96 -10.70 -17.17 6.59
N ASN A 97 -10.30 -16.93 5.34
CA ASN A 97 -11.11 -17.12 4.12
C ASN A 97 -12.30 -16.13 3.95
N TYR A 98 -12.31 -15.03 4.70
CA TYR A 98 -13.24 -13.92 4.46
C TYR A 98 -12.87 -13.09 3.22
N GLY A 99 -11.62 -13.18 2.76
CA GLY A 99 -11.15 -12.49 1.56
C GLY A 99 -10.10 -13.26 0.77
N TYR A 100 -9.61 -12.62 -0.28
CA TYR A 100 -8.47 -13.08 -1.07
C TYR A 100 -7.46 -11.95 -1.22
N CYS A 101 -6.17 -12.29 -1.20
CA CYS A 101 -5.10 -11.33 -1.33
C CYS A 101 -5.19 -10.58 -2.66
N TYR A 102 -5.00 -9.27 -2.60
CA TYR A 102 -4.94 -8.39 -3.75
C TYR A 102 -3.93 -7.28 -3.49
N ASN A 103 -2.81 -7.31 -4.21
CA ASN A 103 -1.71 -6.34 -4.17
C ASN A 103 -1.28 -6.00 -2.72
N GLY A 104 -0.97 -7.03 -1.93
CA GLY A 104 -0.48 -6.88 -0.56
C GLY A 104 -1.54 -6.64 0.50
N LYS A 105 -2.82 -6.60 0.14
CA LYS A 105 -3.95 -6.37 1.06
C LYS A 105 -4.95 -7.53 1.01
N CYS A 106 -5.78 -7.64 2.04
CA CYS A 106 -6.96 -8.50 2.06
C CYS A 106 -8.24 -7.64 2.04
N PRO A 107 -8.69 -7.17 0.87
CA PRO A 107 -9.88 -6.31 0.79
C PRO A 107 -11.15 -7.12 1.10
N ILE A 108 -11.91 -6.66 2.10
CA ILE A 108 -13.21 -7.22 2.47
C ILE A 108 -14.23 -6.10 2.67
N MET A 109 -15.50 -6.37 2.34
CA MET A 109 -16.58 -5.39 2.45
C MET A 109 -16.76 -4.87 3.88
N HIS A 110 -16.54 -5.71 4.90
CA HIS A 110 -16.68 -5.31 6.30
C HIS A 110 -15.69 -4.20 6.70
N HIS A 111 -14.41 -4.34 6.31
CA HIS A 111 -13.40 -3.31 6.58
C HIS A 111 -13.67 -2.02 5.80
N GLN A 112 -14.21 -2.10 4.57
CA GLN A 112 -14.63 -0.89 3.84
C GLN A 112 -15.81 -0.19 4.54
N CYS A 113 -16.80 -0.94 5.05
CA CYS A 113 -17.89 -0.36 5.84
C CYS A 113 -17.37 0.32 7.12
N TYR A 114 -16.45 -0.33 7.84
CA TYR A 114 -15.77 0.24 8.99
C TYR A 114 -15.05 1.54 8.64
N TYR A 115 -14.29 1.56 7.54
CA TYR A 115 -13.53 2.76 7.13
C TYR A 115 -14.44 3.92 6.74
N LEU A 116 -15.55 3.65 6.04
CA LEU A 116 -16.47 4.68 5.57
C LEU A 116 -17.38 5.23 6.68
N PHE A 117 -17.80 4.39 7.64
CA PHE A 117 -18.89 4.72 8.56
C PHE A 117 -18.59 4.48 10.04
N GLY A 118 -17.41 3.95 10.38
CA GLY A 118 -16.95 3.72 11.74
C GLY A 118 -17.27 2.32 12.29
N ALA A 119 -16.92 2.12 13.57
CA ALA A 119 -16.87 0.80 14.22
C ALA A 119 -18.18 0.00 14.21
N ASN A 120 -19.33 0.66 14.15
CA ASN A 120 -20.65 0.00 14.20
C ASN A 120 -21.20 -0.36 12.82
N ALA A 121 -20.43 -0.14 11.76
CA ALA A 121 -20.88 -0.40 10.40
C ALA A 121 -20.54 -1.82 9.96
N THR A 122 -21.55 -2.56 9.52
CA THR A 122 -21.43 -3.91 8.94
C THR A 122 -21.88 -3.90 7.48
N VAL A 123 -21.62 -4.99 6.77
CA VAL A 123 -22.09 -5.15 5.38
C VAL A 123 -23.60 -5.30 5.39
N ALA A 124 -24.30 -4.54 4.54
CA ALA A 124 -25.75 -4.63 4.46
C ALA A 124 -26.20 -5.96 3.85
N GLN A 125 -27.49 -6.27 4.02
CA GLN A 125 -28.13 -7.42 3.39
C GLN A 125 -28.06 -7.36 1.86
N ASP A 126 -28.04 -8.53 1.22
CA ASP A 126 -27.92 -8.69 -0.24
C ASP A 126 -28.97 -7.88 -1.02
N ALA A 127 -30.18 -7.75 -0.48
CA ALA A 127 -31.25 -6.96 -1.08
C ALA A 127 -30.85 -5.50 -1.37
N CYS A 128 -29.94 -4.90 -0.59
CA CYS A 128 -29.47 -3.54 -0.85
C CYS A 128 -28.63 -3.44 -2.13
N PHE A 129 -27.89 -4.50 -2.47
CA PHE A 129 -26.99 -4.50 -3.63
C PHE A 129 -27.77 -4.58 -4.96
N GLU A 130 -29.03 -5.01 -4.94
CA GLU A 130 -29.91 -5.06 -6.11
C GLU A 130 -30.10 -3.68 -6.76
N GLU A 131 -30.00 -2.59 -5.98
CA GLU A 131 -30.03 -1.21 -6.48
C GLU A 131 -28.98 -0.96 -7.57
N ASN A 132 -27.84 -1.65 -7.52
CA ASN A 132 -26.77 -1.50 -8.51
C ASN A 132 -27.16 -1.92 -9.93
N LYS A 133 -28.30 -2.60 -10.11
CA LYS A 133 -28.87 -2.94 -11.44
C LYS A 133 -29.54 -1.74 -12.10
N ASN A 134 -29.79 -0.65 -11.38
CA ASN A 134 -30.54 0.49 -11.90
C ASN A 134 -29.69 1.34 -12.87
N GLY A 135 -28.37 1.46 -12.63
CA GLY A 135 -27.48 2.25 -13.49
C GLY A 135 -27.76 3.76 -13.41
N ILE A 136 -28.24 4.26 -12.27
CA ILE A 136 -28.60 5.67 -12.04
C ILE A 136 -27.95 6.17 -10.75
N GLY A 137 -27.66 7.47 -10.69
CA GLY A 137 -27.07 8.09 -9.50
C GLY A 137 -25.77 7.42 -9.09
N ASP A 138 -25.70 6.93 -7.86
CA ASP A 138 -24.55 6.19 -7.31
C ASP A 138 -24.62 4.67 -7.51
N PHE A 139 -25.69 4.16 -8.13
CA PHE A 139 -26.01 2.73 -8.20
C PHE A 139 -25.72 2.15 -9.58
N TYR A 140 -24.45 1.81 -9.79
CA TYR A 140 -23.93 1.27 -11.05
C TYR A 140 -22.70 0.39 -10.77
N CYS A 141 -22.24 -0.34 -11.78
CA CYS A 141 -20.97 -1.07 -11.71
C CYS A 141 -19.82 -0.24 -12.26
N ARG A 142 -19.99 0.35 -13.45
CA ARG A 142 -18.92 1.04 -14.17
C ARG A 142 -19.41 2.32 -14.83
N LYS A 143 -18.51 3.30 -14.99
CA LYS A 143 -18.76 4.56 -15.71
C LYS A 143 -17.91 4.60 -16.97
N GLN A 144 -18.51 4.90 -18.12
CA GLN A 144 -17.81 5.03 -19.40
C GLN A 144 -18.24 6.34 -20.09
N SER A 145 -17.34 7.32 -20.16
CA SER A 145 -17.58 8.64 -20.80
C SER A 145 -18.93 9.26 -20.41
N ASP A 146 -19.16 9.38 -19.10
CA ASP A 146 -20.40 9.84 -18.45
C ASP A 146 -21.62 8.94 -18.47
N ARG A 147 -21.59 7.82 -19.20
CA ARG A 147 -22.63 6.79 -19.08
C ARG A 147 -22.38 5.91 -17.86
N LEU A 148 -23.38 5.86 -16.97
CA LEU A 148 -23.44 4.88 -15.90
C LEU A 148 -23.93 3.56 -16.46
N ILE A 149 -23.17 2.48 -16.25
CA ILE A 149 -23.51 1.15 -16.73
C ILE A 149 -23.96 0.32 -15.52
N PRO A 150 -25.22 -0.17 -15.53
CA PRO A 150 -25.74 -1.00 -14.45
C PRO A 150 -24.94 -2.30 -14.30
N CYS A 151 -24.97 -2.88 -13.11
CA CYS A 151 -24.44 -4.21 -12.88
C CYS A 151 -25.32 -5.27 -13.56
N ALA A 152 -24.68 -6.33 -14.07
CA ALA A 152 -25.40 -7.59 -14.33
C ALA A 152 -25.85 -8.21 -12.99
N PRO A 153 -26.85 -9.11 -13.00
CA PRO A 153 -27.32 -9.77 -11.78
C PRO A 153 -26.22 -10.39 -10.91
N GLU A 154 -25.24 -11.03 -11.53
CA GLU A 154 -24.07 -11.65 -10.90
C GLU A 154 -23.02 -10.65 -10.39
N ASP A 155 -23.05 -9.40 -10.85
CA ASP A 155 -22.02 -8.39 -10.58
C ASP A 155 -22.43 -7.38 -9.51
N VAL A 156 -23.64 -7.47 -8.95
CA VAL A 156 -24.20 -6.46 -8.02
C VAL A 156 -23.33 -6.19 -6.79
N LYS A 157 -22.56 -7.19 -6.36
CA LYS A 157 -21.61 -7.12 -5.24
C LYS A 157 -20.30 -6.41 -5.61
N CYS A 158 -20.13 -5.95 -6.85
CA CYS A 158 -18.96 -5.24 -7.34
C CYS A 158 -19.23 -3.80 -7.83
N GLY A 159 -20.44 -3.30 -7.56
CA GLY A 159 -20.84 -1.90 -7.76
C GLY A 159 -20.69 -1.06 -6.49
N ARG A 160 -21.72 -0.30 -6.12
CA ARG A 160 -21.82 0.43 -4.85
C ARG A 160 -21.74 -0.53 -3.66
N LEU A 161 -20.92 -0.18 -2.67
CA LEU A 161 -20.95 -0.84 -1.37
C LEU A 161 -22.14 -0.34 -0.56
N PHE A 162 -22.87 -1.28 0.03
CA PHE A 162 -23.94 -1.00 0.99
C PHE A 162 -23.57 -1.54 2.36
N CYS A 163 -23.72 -0.69 3.36
CA CYS A 163 -23.45 -0.97 4.75
C CYS A 163 -24.70 -0.76 5.60
N GLU A 164 -24.75 -1.35 6.78
CA GLU A 164 -25.79 -1.12 7.77
C GLU A 164 -25.15 -0.60 9.06
N ILE A 165 -25.85 0.29 9.74
CA ILE A 165 -25.48 0.80 11.07
C ILE A 165 -26.68 0.54 11.96
N LEU A 166 -26.57 -0.52 12.76
CA LEU A 166 -27.65 -0.89 13.66
C LEU A 166 -27.82 0.15 14.78
N PRO A 167 -29.06 0.39 15.23
CA PRO A 167 -30.30 -0.29 14.80
C PRO A 167 -31.00 0.32 13.59
N ASN A 168 -30.65 1.54 13.16
CA ASN A 168 -31.60 2.38 12.39
C ASN A 168 -31.25 2.60 10.91
N THR A 169 -30.02 2.39 10.47
CA THR A 169 -29.63 2.71 9.08
C THR A 169 -29.37 1.44 8.30
N ARG A 170 -30.25 1.11 7.36
CA ARG A 170 -30.07 0.03 6.38
C ARG A 170 -29.63 0.59 5.04
N CYS A 171 -28.94 -0.21 4.23
CA CYS A 171 -28.49 0.16 2.88
C CYS A 171 -27.78 1.52 2.80
N LYS A 172 -27.01 1.89 3.84
CA LYS A 172 -26.19 3.10 3.83
C LYS A 172 -25.09 2.97 2.78
N HIS A 173 -24.85 4.02 2.02
CA HIS A 173 -23.80 4.06 1.03
C HIS A 173 -23.11 5.43 1.03
N ALA A 174 -21.87 5.48 0.55
CA ALA A 174 -21.14 6.73 0.32
C ALA A 174 -21.20 7.06 -1.18
N PRO A 175 -21.32 8.33 -1.58
CA PRO A 175 -21.41 8.72 -2.98
C PRO A 175 -20.05 8.66 -3.70
N GLY A 176 -20.08 8.69 -5.03
CA GLY A 176 -18.86 8.79 -5.86
C GLY A 176 -17.98 7.53 -5.82
N ASP A 177 -16.77 7.58 -6.39
CA ASP A 177 -15.93 6.37 -6.50
C ASP A 177 -15.49 5.79 -5.14
N ASN A 178 -15.37 6.62 -4.10
CA ASN A 178 -14.91 6.21 -2.77
C ASN A 178 -15.86 5.24 -2.04
N GLY A 179 -17.13 5.18 -2.40
CA GLY A 179 -18.08 4.23 -1.81
C GLY A 179 -18.30 2.97 -2.65
N MET A 180 -17.56 2.80 -3.75
CA MET A 180 -17.66 1.60 -4.57
C MET A 180 -16.92 0.46 -3.88
N VAL A 181 -17.33 -0.79 -4.12
CA VAL A 181 -16.60 -1.95 -3.61
C VAL A 181 -15.18 -1.97 -4.18
N ASP A 182 -14.17 -2.09 -3.32
CA ASP A 182 -12.77 -2.10 -3.77
C ASP A 182 -12.48 -3.28 -4.71
N PRO A 183 -11.56 -3.12 -5.68
CA PRO A 183 -11.04 -4.23 -6.48
C PRO A 183 -10.39 -5.31 -5.61
N GLY A 184 -10.52 -6.57 -6.04
CA GLY A 184 -10.04 -7.74 -5.31
C GLY A 184 -10.95 -8.20 -4.17
N THR A 185 -11.98 -7.42 -3.80
CA THR A 185 -12.91 -7.79 -2.74
C THR A 185 -13.64 -9.09 -3.08
N LYS A 186 -13.74 -10.01 -2.12
CA LYS A 186 -14.55 -11.24 -2.25
C LYS A 186 -16.03 -10.88 -2.41
N CYS A 187 -16.63 -11.29 -3.53
CA CYS A 187 -18.05 -11.04 -3.85
C CYS A 187 -18.93 -12.30 -3.73
N GLU A 188 -18.31 -13.48 -3.87
CA GLU A 188 -18.92 -14.79 -3.65
C GLU A 188 -17.80 -15.76 -3.24
N ASP A 189 -18.12 -16.99 -2.85
CA ASP A 189 -17.07 -17.99 -2.64
C ASP A 189 -16.28 -18.24 -3.93
N LYS A 190 -14.94 -18.24 -3.82
CA LYS A 190 -14.00 -18.33 -4.95
C LYS A 190 -14.14 -17.24 -6.01
N LYS A 191 -14.81 -16.12 -5.71
CA LYS A 191 -14.94 -15.00 -6.64
C LYS A 191 -14.54 -13.67 -6.03
N VAL A 192 -14.00 -12.80 -6.86
CA VAL A 192 -13.53 -11.46 -6.51
C VAL A 192 -14.04 -10.41 -7.48
N CYS A 193 -14.11 -9.17 -7.03
CA CYS A 193 -14.41 -8.03 -7.87
C CYS A 193 -13.21 -7.63 -8.72
N PHE A 194 -13.28 -7.81 -10.03
CA PHE A 194 -12.28 -7.37 -10.99
C PHE A 194 -12.95 -6.59 -12.13
N ASN A 195 -12.46 -5.37 -12.40
CA ASN A 195 -13.09 -4.47 -13.37
C ASN A 195 -14.62 -4.35 -13.18
N ARG A 196 -15.05 -4.27 -11.92
CA ARG A 196 -16.46 -4.12 -11.51
C ARG A 196 -17.35 -5.34 -11.87
N LYS A 197 -16.74 -6.52 -12.03
CA LYS A 197 -17.42 -7.79 -12.24
C LYS A 197 -17.04 -8.81 -11.17
N CYS A 198 -17.97 -9.69 -10.80
CA CYS A 198 -17.71 -10.77 -9.85
C CYS A 198 -17.20 -12.02 -10.59
N VAL A 199 -15.89 -12.20 -10.62
CA VAL A 199 -15.21 -13.21 -11.45
C VAL A 199 -14.49 -14.27 -10.61
N ASP A 200 -14.27 -15.45 -11.17
CA ASP A 200 -13.57 -16.55 -10.50
C ASP A 200 -12.10 -16.20 -10.23
N VAL A 201 -11.70 -16.36 -8.96
CA VAL A 201 -10.36 -16.06 -8.45
C VAL A 201 -9.25 -16.82 -9.19
N ASN A 202 -9.54 -18.02 -9.69
CA ASN A 202 -8.57 -18.87 -10.40
C ASN A 202 -8.39 -18.48 -11.87
N THR A 203 -9.29 -17.66 -12.41
CA THR A 203 -9.23 -17.25 -13.83
C THR A 203 -8.70 -15.83 -14.02
N VAL A 204 -8.72 -15.03 -12.95
CA VAL A 204 -8.36 -13.61 -13.00
C VAL A 204 -6.88 -13.35 -12.65
N TYR A 205 -6.21 -14.27 -11.95
CA TYR A 205 -4.82 -14.15 -11.48
C TYR A 205 -3.94 -15.36 -11.82
#